data_AF-A0A6C0J3T1-F1
#
_entry.id   AF-A0A6C0J3T1-F1
#
_cell.length_a   1.000
_cell.length_b   1.000
_cell.length_c   1.000
_cell.angle_alpha   90.00
_cell.angle_beta   90.00
_cell.angle_gamma   90.00
#
_symmetry.space_group_name_H-M   'P 1'
#
loop_
_entity.id
_entity.type
_entity.pdbx_description
1 polymer ?
#
loop_
_entity_poly.entity_id
_entity_poly.type
_entity_poly.pdbx_seq_one_letter_code
_entity_poly.pdbx_strand_id
1 'polypeptide(L)'
;MFSTNKSKEYREKWIQMGKSIPICINSGCNKEVAIRHWSAQGDPSIKTECGSCSNARIKGKIIEGITFHKKNYCENKDNILGFKCPMDESRYAEFPSDIYDMDHVDGNHHNNTLENLITICKVCHARKGRESGDFNSQKQSSRIHKKEPVPVPVPEI
;
A
#
# COMPACT_ATOMS: atom_id res chain seq x y z
N MET A 1 33.39 -15.57 1.74
CA MET A 1 32.53 -14.47 2.23
C MET A 1 31.10 -14.78 1.84
N PHE A 2 30.26 -15.20 2.78
CA PHE A 2 28.84 -15.41 2.49
C PHE A 2 28.17 -14.03 2.41
N SER A 3 27.84 -13.58 1.20
CA SER A 3 26.99 -12.41 1.02
C SER A 3 25.59 -12.79 1.48
N THR A 4 25.28 -12.49 2.73
CA THR A 4 23.92 -12.64 3.24
C THR A 4 23.06 -11.60 2.53
N ASN A 5 22.00 -12.07 1.88
CA ASN A 5 21.03 -11.18 1.25
C ASN A 5 20.37 -10.34 2.35
N LYS A 6 20.77 -9.07 2.51
CA LYS A 6 20.22 -8.15 3.53
C LYS A 6 18.69 -8.16 3.58
N SER A 7 18.02 -8.35 2.44
CA SER A 7 16.55 -8.43 2.39
C SER A 7 16.01 -9.66 3.11
N LYS A 8 16.74 -10.78 3.09
CA LYS A 8 16.39 -12.00 3.82
C LYS A 8 16.52 -11.77 5.33
N GLU A 9 17.62 -11.15 5.77
CA GLU A 9 17.84 -10.82 7.18
C GLU A 9 16.75 -9.87 7.73
N TYR A 10 16.39 -8.82 6.97
CA TYR A 10 15.31 -7.93 7.38
C TYR A 10 13.96 -8.65 7.45
N ARG A 11 13.67 -9.56 6.51
CA ARG A 11 12.46 -10.38 6.54
C ARG A 11 12.41 -11.31 7.76
N GLU A 12 13.53 -11.96 8.07
CA GLU A 12 13.64 -12.83 9.24
C GLU A 12 13.41 -12.05 10.53
N LYS A 13 14.04 -10.87 10.68
CA LYS A 13 13.80 -9.98 11.82
C LYS A 13 12.34 -9.52 11.91
N TRP A 14 11.73 -9.16 10.79
CA TRP A 14 10.32 -8.77 10.74
C TRP A 14 9.40 -9.86 11.29
N ILE A 15 9.63 -11.10 10.87
CA ILE A 15 8.86 -12.27 11.34
C ILE A 15 9.14 -12.57 12.81
N GLN A 16 10.39 -12.47 13.26
CA GLN A 16 10.76 -12.65 14.67
C GLN A 16 10.09 -11.61 15.59
N MET A 17 9.76 -10.43 15.06
CA MET A 17 8.98 -9.40 15.77
C MET A 17 7.47 -9.70 15.79
N GLY A 18 7.04 -10.87 15.31
CA GLY A 18 5.63 -11.26 15.25
C GLY A 18 4.84 -10.59 14.13
N LYS A 19 5.51 -9.93 13.18
CA LYS A 19 4.85 -9.22 12.08
C LYS A 19 4.76 -10.08 10.83
N SER A 20 3.72 -9.85 10.04
CA SER A 20 3.48 -10.52 8.76
C SER A 20 3.58 -9.53 7.60
N ILE A 21 3.76 -10.05 6.38
CA ILE A 21 3.61 -9.26 5.14
C ILE A 21 2.16 -9.42 4.68
N PRO A 22 1.44 -8.34 4.36
CA PRO A 22 0.05 -8.43 3.93
C PRO A 22 -0.13 -9.30 2.68
N ILE A 23 -1.33 -9.85 2.52
CA ILE A 23 -1.70 -10.59 1.31
C ILE A 23 -2.07 -9.64 0.17
N CYS A 24 -1.93 -10.13 -1.06
CA CYS A 24 -2.33 -9.44 -2.28
C CYS A 24 -3.79 -8.98 -2.20
N ILE A 25 -4.06 -7.74 -2.61
CA ILE A 25 -5.42 -7.19 -2.57
C ILE A 25 -6.40 -7.89 -3.52
N ASN A 26 -5.90 -8.43 -4.63
CA ASN A 26 -6.75 -9.00 -5.68
C ASN A 26 -7.41 -10.30 -5.20
N SER A 27 -8.74 -10.34 -5.25
CA SER A 27 -9.52 -11.50 -4.80
C SER A 27 -9.10 -12.76 -5.56
N GLY A 28 -9.02 -13.89 -4.85
CA GLY A 28 -8.51 -15.15 -5.37
C GLY A 28 -6.99 -15.29 -5.34
N CYS A 29 -6.24 -14.29 -4.87
CA CYS A 29 -4.80 -14.37 -4.69
C CYS A 29 -4.39 -14.43 -3.20
N ASN A 30 -3.74 -15.51 -2.79
CA ASN A 30 -3.26 -15.68 -1.39
C ASN A 30 -1.75 -15.42 -1.23
N LYS A 31 -1.11 -14.81 -2.22
CA LYS A 31 0.33 -14.51 -2.17
C LYS A 31 0.58 -13.24 -1.36
N GLU A 32 1.70 -13.19 -0.64
CA GLU A 32 2.21 -11.96 -0.02
C GLU A 32 2.38 -10.85 -1.08
N VAL A 33 2.13 -9.60 -0.66
CA VAL A 33 2.42 -8.44 -1.50
C VAL A 33 3.90 -8.33 -1.84
N ALA A 34 4.20 -7.70 -2.97
CA ALA A 34 5.60 -7.50 -3.36
C ALA A 34 6.27 -6.44 -2.47
N ILE A 35 7.41 -6.79 -1.90
CA ILE A 35 8.32 -5.84 -1.22
C ILE A 35 9.16 -5.14 -2.29
N ARG A 36 9.15 -3.80 -2.30
CA ARG A 36 9.97 -2.96 -3.18
C ARG A 36 11.40 -2.83 -2.65
N HIS A 37 11.52 -2.49 -1.38
CA HIS A 37 12.79 -2.38 -0.65
C HIS A 37 12.52 -2.39 0.86
N TRP A 38 13.58 -2.53 1.64
CA TRP A 38 13.54 -2.37 3.10
C TRP A 38 14.09 -0.99 3.48
N SER A 39 13.44 -0.31 4.42
CA SER A 39 13.99 0.90 5.02
C SER A 39 15.23 0.57 5.84
N ALA A 40 16.05 1.59 6.15
CA ALA A 40 17.20 1.42 7.05
C ALA A 40 16.77 0.96 8.45
N GLN A 41 15.52 1.23 8.85
CA GLN A 41 14.92 0.81 10.11
C GLN A 41 14.31 -0.61 10.05
N GLY A 42 14.40 -1.30 8.90
CA GLY A 42 13.86 -2.65 8.73
C GLY A 42 12.36 -2.73 8.51
N ASP A 43 11.72 -1.62 8.10
CA ASP A 43 10.31 -1.57 7.71
C ASP A 43 10.17 -1.78 6.18
N PRO A 44 9.35 -2.73 5.70
CA PRO A 44 9.26 -3.02 4.28
C PRO A 44 8.41 -1.97 3.55
N SER A 45 8.96 -1.42 2.47
CA SER A 45 8.16 -0.70 1.48
C SER A 45 7.45 -1.71 0.59
N ILE A 46 6.14 -1.85 0.79
CA ILE A 46 5.31 -2.84 0.10
C ILE A 46 4.43 -2.23 -1.01
N LYS A 47 4.04 -3.07 -1.97
CA LYS A 47 2.93 -2.79 -2.90
C LYS A 47 1.61 -3.26 -2.27
N THR A 48 0.49 -2.90 -2.89
CA THR A 48 -0.84 -3.46 -2.60
C THR A 48 -1.07 -4.83 -3.26
N GLU A 49 -0.31 -5.13 -4.31
CA GLU A 49 -0.40 -6.36 -5.10
C GLU A 49 0.87 -7.21 -4.94
N CYS A 50 0.74 -8.54 -5.08
CA CYS A 50 1.89 -9.41 -5.31
C CYS A 50 2.53 -9.13 -6.68
N GLY A 51 3.77 -9.59 -6.88
CA GLY A 51 4.52 -9.33 -8.11
C GLY A 51 3.84 -9.91 -9.36
N SER A 52 3.26 -11.11 -9.26
CA SER A 52 2.55 -11.76 -10.37
C SER A 52 1.31 -10.97 -10.79
N CYS A 53 0.48 -10.56 -9.82
CA CYS A 53 -0.72 -9.77 -10.09
C CYS A 53 -0.38 -8.40 -10.67
N SER A 54 0.56 -7.67 -10.06
CA SER A 54 0.98 -6.36 -10.56
C SER A 54 1.46 -6.44 -12.02
N ASN A 55 2.27 -7.45 -12.35
CA ASN A 55 2.77 -7.63 -13.72
C ASN A 55 1.66 -8.03 -14.70
N ALA A 56 0.73 -8.89 -14.29
CA ALA A 56 -0.40 -9.28 -15.12
C ALA A 56 -1.31 -8.08 -15.43
N ARG A 57 -1.65 -7.30 -14.40
CA ARG A 57 -2.43 -6.07 -14.55
C ARG A 57 -1.78 -5.07 -15.51
N ILE A 58 -0.48 -4.80 -15.34
CA ILE A 58 0.27 -3.89 -16.22
C ILE A 58 0.26 -4.37 -17.68
N LYS A 59 0.31 -5.69 -17.90
CA LYS A 59 0.31 -6.31 -19.24
C LYS A 59 -1.10 -6.60 -19.77
N GLY A 60 -2.17 -6.24 -19.06
CA GLY A 60 -3.54 -6.57 -19.44
C GLY A 60 -3.83 -8.07 -19.50
N LYS A 61 -3.09 -8.89 -18.73
CA LYS A 61 -3.28 -10.35 -18.70
C LYS A 61 -4.34 -10.74 -17.70
N ILE A 62 -5.30 -11.54 -18.17
CA ILE A 62 -6.28 -12.21 -17.31
C ILE A 62 -5.58 -13.39 -16.62
N ILE A 63 -5.80 -13.54 -15.31
CA ILE A 63 -5.43 -14.72 -14.55
C ILE A 63 -6.73 -15.36 -14.08
N GLU A 64 -6.93 -16.63 -14.40
CA GLU A 64 -8.11 -17.37 -13.99
C GLU A 64 -8.25 -17.38 -12.46
N GLY A 65 -9.46 -17.13 -11.97
CA GLY A 65 -9.77 -17.07 -10.55
C GLY A 65 -9.30 -15.80 -9.83
N ILE A 66 -8.68 -14.83 -10.52
CA ILE A 66 -8.24 -13.57 -9.91
C ILE A 66 -9.10 -12.39 -10.39
N THR A 67 -9.59 -11.60 -9.44
CA THR A 67 -10.27 -10.32 -9.69
C THR A 67 -9.34 -9.15 -9.33
N PHE A 68 -9.04 -8.30 -10.32
CA PHE A 68 -8.23 -7.10 -10.12
C PHE A 68 -9.08 -5.95 -9.58
N HIS A 69 -8.61 -5.29 -8.51
CA HIS A 69 -9.37 -4.21 -7.85
C HIS A 69 -8.89 -2.80 -8.16
N LYS A 70 -7.68 -2.66 -8.72
CA LYS A 70 -7.20 -1.33 -9.14
C LYS A 70 -8.07 -0.80 -10.27
N LYS A 71 -8.63 0.39 -10.07
CA LYS A 71 -9.52 1.03 -11.05
C LYS A 71 -8.71 1.83 -12.08
N ASN A 72 -9.36 2.16 -13.18
CA ASN A 72 -8.86 3.04 -14.24
C ASN A 72 -9.47 4.44 -14.17
N TYR A 73 -9.95 4.83 -12.98
CA TYR A 73 -10.52 6.14 -12.69
C TYR A 73 -10.14 6.59 -11.28
N CYS A 74 -10.24 7.89 -11.03
CA CYS A 74 -10.00 8.46 -9.71
C CYS A 74 -11.28 8.41 -8.86
N GLU A 75 -11.20 7.81 -7.67
CA GLU A 75 -12.31 7.73 -6.73
C GLU A 75 -12.49 9.01 -5.91
N ASN A 76 -11.51 9.92 -5.92
CA ASN A 76 -11.60 11.23 -5.27
C ASN A 76 -12.48 12.25 -6.04
N LYS A 77 -13.37 11.78 -6.92
CA LYS A 77 -14.35 12.63 -7.62
C LYS A 77 -15.38 13.24 -6.66
N ASP A 78 -15.71 12.51 -5.59
CA ASP A 78 -16.70 12.87 -4.57
C ASP A 78 -16.04 13.42 -3.28
N ASN A 79 -14.84 13.99 -3.39
CA ASN A 79 -14.11 14.63 -2.29
C ASN A 79 -13.77 13.72 -1.09
N ILE A 80 -13.55 12.42 -1.32
CA ILE A 80 -13.16 11.46 -0.26
C ILE A 80 -11.90 11.92 0.49
N LEU A 81 -11.00 12.64 -0.17
CA LEU A 81 -9.78 13.21 0.40
C LEU A 81 -9.97 14.63 0.99
N GLY A 82 -11.20 15.12 1.11
CA GLY A 82 -11.49 16.49 1.54
C GLY A 82 -11.32 17.56 0.45
N PHE A 83 -11.05 17.16 -0.79
CA PHE A 83 -10.98 18.06 -1.94
C PHE A 83 -11.39 17.36 -3.24
N LYS A 84 -11.89 18.12 -4.21
CA LYS A 84 -12.29 17.57 -5.52
C LYS A 84 -11.11 17.24 -6.40
N CYS A 85 -11.12 16.05 -7.01
CA CYS A 85 -10.19 15.71 -8.07
C CYS A 85 -10.20 16.79 -9.16
N PRO A 86 -9.05 17.38 -9.53
CA PRO A 86 -8.99 18.44 -10.53
C PRO A 86 -9.03 17.90 -11.97
N MET A 87 -8.94 16.58 -12.16
CA MET A 87 -9.06 15.97 -13.48
C MET A 87 -10.53 15.84 -13.88
N ASP A 88 -10.81 16.10 -15.15
CA ASP A 88 -12.11 15.86 -15.77
C ASP A 88 -12.47 14.37 -15.75
N GLU A 89 -13.59 14.04 -15.10
CA GLU A 89 -14.10 12.68 -14.95
C GLU A 89 -14.42 12.01 -16.29
N SER A 90 -14.85 12.78 -17.28
CA SER A 90 -15.18 12.25 -18.61
C SER A 90 -13.95 11.73 -19.37
N ARG A 91 -12.76 12.16 -18.95
CA ARG A 91 -11.49 11.86 -19.61
C ARG A 91 -10.67 10.78 -18.92
N TYR A 92 -11.15 10.20 -17.83
CA TYR A 92 -10.40 9.22 -17.05
C TYR A 92 -9.91 8.02 -17.89
N ALA A 93 -10.74 7.56 -18.83
CA ALA A 93 -10.41 6.45 -19.71
C ALA A 93 -9.33 6.78 -20.77
N GLU A 94 -9.03 8.05 -21.02
CA GLU A 94 -7.98 8.47 -21.96
C GLU A 94 -6.57 8.21 -21.42
N PHE A 95 -6.42 8.11 -20.09
CA PHE A 95 -5.12 8.02 -19.46
C PHE A 95 -4.71 6.57 -19.17
N PRO A 96 -3.40 6.25 -19.22
CA PRO A 96 -2.93 4.91 -18.92
C PRO A 96 -3.14 4.58 -17.44
N SER A 97 -3.34 3.29 -17.11
CA SER A 97 -3.58 2.81 -15.74
C SER A 97 -2.51 3.28 -14.72
N ASP A 98 -1.30 3.58 -15.17
CA ASP A 98 -0.17 4.00 -14.31
C ASP A 98 -0.31 5.41 -13.73
N ILE A 99 -1.24 6.23 -14.24
CA ILE A 99 -1.57 7.52 -13.62
C ILE A 99 -2.45 7.37 -12.37
N TYR A 100 -3.00 6.18 -12.12
CA TYR A 100 -3.80 5.88 -10.95
C TYR A 100 -2.96 5.05 -9.97
N ASP A 101 -3.05 5.33 -8.68
CA ASP A 101 -2.44 4.56 -7.60
C ASP A 101 -3.53 4.03 -6.68
N MET A 102 -3.33 2.83 -6.14
CA MET A 102 -4.08 2.39 -4.97
C MET A 102 -3.38 2.95 -3.74
N ASP A 103 -4.14 3.66 -2.91
CA ASP A 103 -3.68 4.36 -1.73
C ASP A 103 -4.47 3.91 -0.50
N HIS A 104 -3.79 3.83 0.64
CA HIS A 104 -4.39 3.43 1.91
C HIS A 104 -5.02 4.66 2.58
N VAL A 105 -6.32 4.58 2.86
CA VAL A 105 -7.10 5.69 3.43
C VAL A 105 -6.57 6.07 4.81
N ASP A 106 -6.27 5.08 5.65
CA ASP A 106 -5.69 5.27 6.99
C ASP A 106 -4.18 5.59 6.99
N GLY A 107 -3.54 5.57 5.82
CA GLY A 107 -2.08 5.75 5.66
C GLY A 107 -1.23 4.58 6.16
N ASN A 108 -1.84 3.50 6.66
CA ASN A 108 -1.18 2.29 7.10
C ASN A 108 -1.09 1.29 5.95
N HIS A 109 0.09 1.20 5.33
CA HIS A 109 0.32 0.30 4.19
C HIS A 109 0.18 -1.18 4.52
N HIS A 110 0.20 -1.55 5.80
CA HIS A 110 0.06 -2.93 6.25
C HIS A 110 -1.42 -3.33 6.43
N ASN A 111 -2.35 -2.36 6.49
CA ASN A 111 -3.79 -2.59 6.44
C ASN A 111 -4.26 -2.71 4.98
N ASN A 112 -3.86 -3.79 4.30
CA ASN A 112 -4.11 -4.00 2.87
C ASN A 112 -5.47 -4.68 2.60
N THR A 113 -6.55 -3.99 2.94
CA THR A 113 -7.94 -4.46 2.77
C THR A 113 -8.67 -3.64 1.71
N LEU A 114 -9.78 -4.17 1.15
CA LEU A 114 -10.54 -3.46 0.11
C LEU A 114 -11.22 -2.22 0.66
N GLU A 115 -11.63 -2.27 1.92
CA GLU A 115 -12.29 -1.19 2.63
C GLU A 115 -11.32 -0.04 2.96
N ASN A 116 -10.03 -0.33 3.07
CA ASN A 116 -8.99 0.67 3.36
C ASN A 116 -8.27 1.16 2.09
N LEU A 117 -8.65 0.71 0.90
CA LEU A 117 -8.00 1.12 -0.35
C LEU A 117 -8.91 1.98 -1.22
N ILE A 118 -8.30 3.01 -1.80
CA ILE A 118 -8.91 3.85 -2.82
C ILE A 118 -7.97 3.96 -4.02
N THR A 119 -8.53 3.98 -5.22
CA THR A 119 -7.80 4.30 -6.45
C THR A 119 -7.86 5.80 -6.71
N ILE A 120 -6.72 6.48 -6.68
CA ILE A 120 -6.63 7.93 -6.88
C ILE A 120 -5.61 8.28 -7.97
N CYS A 121 -5.83 9.38 -8.69
CA CYS A 121 -4.86 9.83 -9.69
C CYS A 121 -3.59 10.41 -9.03
N LYS A 122 -2.48 10.45 -9.76
CA LYS A 122 -1.20 11.03 -9.30
C LYS A 122 -1.34 12.45 -8.74
N VAL A 123 -2.24 13.26 -9.30
CA VAL A 123 -2.47 14.63 -8.83
C VAL A 123 -3.09 14.64 -7.43
N CYS A 124 -4.15 13.84 -7.22
CA CYS A 124 -4.77 13.70 -5.90
C CYS A 124 -3.80 13.10 -4.89
N HIS A 125 -3.07 12.06 -5.29
CA HIS A 125 -2.08 11.40 -4.43
C HIS A 125 -0.97 12.35 -3.99
N ALA A 126 -0.41 13.13 -4.92
CA ALA A 126 0.64 14.11 -4.62
C ALA A 126 0.14 15.22 -3.69
N ARG A 127 -1.08 15.72 -3.91
CA ARG A 127 -1.71 16.73 -3.04
C ARG A 127 -1.93 16.19 -1.63
N LYS A 128 -2.55 15.01 -1.50
CA LYS A 128 -2.73 14.33 -0.19
C LYS A 128 -1.41 14.17 0.54
N GLY A 129 -0.37 13.68 -0.13
CA GLY A 129 0.95 13.49 0.46
C GLY A 129 1.57 14.79 0.95
N ARG A 130 1.44 15.88 0.18
CA ARG A 130 1.90 17.21 0.60
C ARG A 130 1.14 17.74 1.82
N GLU A 131 -0.19 17.68 1.80
CA GLU A 131 -1.05 18.16 2.89
C GLU A 131 -0.88 17.33 4.17
N SER A 132 -0.59 16.03 4.03
CA SER A 132 -0.29 15.11 5.14
C SER A 132 1.15 15.23 5.63
N GLY A 133 2.00 16.01 4.95
CA GLY A 133 3.41 16.19 5.31
C GLY A 133 4.31 14.99 5.00
N ASP A 134 3.92 14.10 4.10
CA ASP A 134 4.69 12.89 3.74
C ASP A 134 5.99 13.21 2.99
N PHE A 135 6.12 14.44 2.49
CA PHE A 135 7.34 14.94 1.86
C PHE A 135 8.30 15.61 2.86
N ASN A 136 7.91 15.71 4.13
CA ASN A 136 8.77 16.23 5.18
C ASN A 136 9.69 15.11 5.70
N SER A 137 10.98 15.17 5.36
CA SER A 137 11.98 14.19 5.80
C SER A 137 12.24 14.20 7.32
N GLN A 138 11.81 15.26 8.02
CA GLN A 138 11.90 15.38 9.47
C GLN A 138 10.66 14.82 10.20
N LYS A 139 9.57 14.56 9.47
CA LYS A 139 8.36 13.96 10.04
C LYS A 139 8.62 12.48 10.30
N GLN A 140 8.16 11.98 11.45
CA GLN A 140 8.10 10.54 11.67
C GLN A 140 7.23 9.90 10.58
N SER A 141 7.80 8.93 9.86
CA SER A 141 7.10 8.26 8.76
C SER A 141 5.78 7.68 9.25
N SER A 142 4.68 7.96 8.54
CA SER A 142 3.36 7.37 8.78
C SER A 142 3.38 5.84 8.70
N ARG A 143 4.36 5.27 7.97
CA ARG A 143 4.61 3.83 7.90
C ARG A 143 5.09 3.21 9.21
N ILE A 144 5.67 3.99 10.11
CA ILE A 144 6.08 3.50 11.43
C ILE A 144 4.81 3.32 12.24
N HIS A 145 4.33 2.08 12.35
CA HIS A 145 3.22 1.75 13.23
C HIS A 145 3.47 2.33 14.62
N LYS A 146 2.49 3.05 15.17
CA LYS A 146 2.44 3.26 16.62
C LYS A 146 2.60 1.88 17.24
N LYS A 147 3.58 1.72 18.15
CA LYS A 147 3.62 0.52 18.99
C LYS A 147 2.22 0.36 19.55
N GLU A 148 1.56 -0.77 19.28
CA GLU A 148 0.34 -1.09 20.02
C GLU A 148 0.69 -0.97 21.51
N PRO A 149 -0.17 -0.32 22.31
CA PRO A 149 0.04 -0.32 23.75
C PRO A 149 0.13 -1.77 24.20
N VAL A 150 1.23 -2.11 24.88
CA VAL A 150 1.37 -3.42 25.51
C VAL A 150 0.15 -3.61 26.41
N PRO A 151 -0.63 -4.70 26.26
CA PRO A 151 -1.78 -4.93 27.13
C PRO A 151 -1.30 -4.92 28.57
N VAL A 152 -1.86 -4.02 29.37
CA VAL A 152 -1.58 -3.94 30.81
C VAL A 152 -2.15 -5.22 31.42
N PRO A 153 -1.36 -6.02 32.17
CA PRO A 153 -1.89 -7.22 32.80
C PRO A 153 -3.05 -6.83 33.72
N VAL A 154 -4.20 -7.46 33.49
CA VAL A 154 -5.38 -7.32 34.35
C VAL A 154 -5.02 -7.94 35.70
N PRO A 155 -5.16 -7.22 36.83
CA PRO A 155 -4.89 -7.79 38.13
C PRO A 155 -5.85 -8.96 38.38
N GLU A 156 -5.29 -10.10 38.79
CA GLU A 156 -6.05 -11.26 39.24
C GLU A 156 -6.90 -10.85 40.46
N ILE A 157 -8.19 -11.18 40.42
CA ILE A 157 -9.16 -10.97 41.51
C ILE A 157 -9.09 -12.15 42.47
#